data_AF-A0A7V2WVZ2-F1
#
_entry.id   AF-A0A7V2WVZ2-F1
#
_cell.length_a   1.000
_cell.length_b   1.000
_cell.length_c   1.000
_cell.angle_alpha   90.00
_cell.angle_beta   90.00
_cell.angle_gamma   90.00
#
_symmetry.space_group_name_H-M   'P 1'
#
loop_
_entity.id
_entity.type
_entity.pdbx_description
1 polymer ?
#
loop_
_entity_poly.entity_id
_entity_poly.type
_entity_poly.pdbx_seq_one_letter_code
_entity_poly.pdbx_strand_id
1 'polypeptide(L)'
;MKRTKQEIYALLDEYKKASCTVKSFCEQKGIAQWQYYYWKRQRGRAGKEQGKERSGFVEININQSSEYCAVRVQLRSGIEIVCQGDNISKVAQLLKELDNQYA
;
A
#
# COMPACT_ATOMS: atom_id res chain seq x y z
N MET A 1 -19.97 35.23 0.86
CA MET A 1 -18.86 35.19 -0.13
C MET A 1 -18.60 33.73 -0.49
N LYS A 2 -18.77 33.34 -1.76
CA LYS A 2 -18.50 31.96 -2.22
C LYS A 2 -17.05 31.90 -2.69
N ARG A 3 -16.23 31.07 -2.03
CA ARG A 3 -14.84 30.79 -2.46
C ARG A 3 -14.85 29.91 -3.71
N THR A 4 -13.89 30.09 -4.59
CA THR A 4 -13.73 29.26 -5.79
C THR A 4 -13.14 27.90 -5.45
N LYS A 5 -13.32 26.91 -6.34
CA LYS A 5 -12.79 25.55 -6.14
C LYS A 5 -11.26 25.53 -5.99
N GLN A 6 -10.56 26.39 -6.72
CA GLN A 6 -9.10 26.52 -6.67
C GLN A 6 -8.63 27.06 -5.31
N GLU A 7 -9.28 28.11 -4.80
CA GLU A 7 -8.97 28.68 -3.47
C GLU A 7 -9.18 27.66 -2.35
N ILE A 8 -10.26 26.89 -2.43
CA ILE A 8 -10.56 25.83 -1.46
C ILE A 8 -9.46 24.77 -1.46
N TYR A 9 -8.96 24.37 -2.62
CA TYR A 9 -7.89 23.37 -2.72
C TYR A 9 -6.55 23.90 -2.24
N ALA A 10 -6.23 25.17 -2.55
CA ALA A 10 -5.05 25.83 -2.02
C ALA A 10 -5.06 25.86 -0.49
N LEU A 11 -6.19 26.21 0.13
CA LEU A 11 -6.34 26.18 1.60
C LEU A 11 -6.15 24.77 2.19
N LEU A 12 -6.68 23.74 1.53
CA LEU A 12 -6.48 22.35 1.97
C LEU A 12 -5.01 21.90 1.86
N ASP A 13 -4.28 22.39 0.87
CA ASP A 13 -2.85 22.07 0.71
C ASP A 13 -1.97 22.90 1.65
N GLU A 14 -2.34 24.15 1.97
CA GLU A 14 -1.73 24.93 3.05
C GLU A 14 -1.84 24.21 4.39
N TYR A 15 -3.02 23.65 4.72
CA TYR A 15 -3.19 22.88 5.94
C TYR A 15 -2.25 21.66 6.00
N LYS A 16 -2.03 20.95 4.88
CA LYS A 16 -1.10 19.80 4.86
C LYS A 16 0.34 20.20 5.20
N LYS A 17 0.72 21.44 4.88
CA LYS A 17 2.05 21.97 5.20
C LYS A 17 2.11 22.54 6.63
N ALA A 18 0.97 22.88 7.21
CA ALA A 18 0.89 23.45 8.54
C ALA A 18 0.94 22.35 9.62
N SER A 19 1.81 22.49 10.61
CA SER A 19 1.89 21.59 11.77
C SER A 19 0.89 21.97 12.88
N CYS A 20 -0.26 22.54 12.53
CA CYS A 20 -1.28 22.98 13.49
C CYS A 20 -2.54 22.11 13.40
N THR A 21 -3.39 22.21 14.42
CA THR A 21 -4.67 21.48 14.42
C THR A 21 -5.65 22.12 13.43
N VAL A 22 -6.60 21.32 12.91
CA VAL A 22 -7.68 21.81 12.04
C VAL A 22 -8.42 22.99 12.67
N LYS A 23 -8.65 22.93 14.00
CA LYS A 23 -9.31 23.99 14.76
C LYS A 23 -8.55 25.31 14.64
N SER A 24 -7.26 25.30 14.99
CA SER A 24 -6.40 26.49 14.95
C SER A 24 -6.25 27.03 13.53
N PHE A 25 -6.09 26.15 12.54
CA PHE A 25 -6.05 26.55 11.13
C PHE A 25 -7.34 27.23 10.67
N CYS A 26 -8.49 26.67 11.06
CA CYS A 26 -9.79 27.22 10.70
C CYS A 26 -10.05 28.60 11.33
N GLU A 27 -9.64 28.78 12.58
CA GLU A 27 -9.69 30.06 13.28
C GLU A 27 -8.78 31.11 12.60
N GLN A 28 -7.55 30.75 12.26
CA GLN A 28 -6.60 31.64 11.56
C GLN A 28 -7.10 32.07 10.17
N LYS A 29 -7.77 31.18 9.44
CA LYS A 29 -8.24 31.44 8.06
C LYS A 29 -9.69 31.94 8.00
N GLY A 30 -10.35 32.11 9.14
CA GLY A 30 -11.75 32.57 9.21
C GLY A 30 -12.71 31.64 8.49
N ILE A 31 -12.53 30.32 8.64
CA ILE A 31 -13.40 29.30 8.05
C ILE A 31 -14.03 28.46 9.16
N ALA A 32 -15.29 28.05 8.97
CA ALA A 32 -15.90 27.14 9.91
C ALA A 32 -15.36 25.72 9.70
N GLN A 33 -15.14 24.96 10.78
CA GLN A 33 -14.58 23.60 10.70
C GLN A 33 -15.43 22.68 9.82
N TRP A 34 -16.76 22.80 9.88
CA TRP A 34 -17.67 22.01 9.04
C TRP A 34 -17.44 22.25 7.54
N GLN A 35 -17.10 23.49 7.15
CA GLN A 35 -16.78 23.84 5.76
C GLN A 35 -15.47 23.16 5.34
N TYR A 36 -14.46 23.19 6.21
CA TYR A 36 -13.20 22.48 5.97
C TYR A 36 -13.43 20.98 5.73
N TYR A 37 -14.16 20.31 6.62
CA TYR A 37 -14.46 18.88 6.46
C TYR A 37 -15.30 18.58 5.22
N TYR A 38 -16.27 19.46 4.91
CA TYR A 38 -17.05 19.37 3.67
C TYR A 38 -16.16 19.43 2.43
N TRP A 39 -15.26 20.42 2.34
CA TRP A 39 -14.32 20.59 1.23
C TRP A 39 -13.33 19.43 1.11
N LYS A 40 -12.79 18.96 2.24
CA LYS A 40 -11.91 17.78 2.30
C LYS A 40 -12.61 16.55 1.74
N ARG A 41 -13.87 16.32 2.13
CA ARG A 41 -14.71 15.23 1.61
C ARG A 41 -15.00 15.40 0.12
N GLN A 42 -15.30 16.60 -0.34
CA GLN A 42 -15.55 16.87 -1.76
C GLN A 42 -14.33 16.60 -2.64
N ARG A 43 -13.13 17.03 -2.22
CA ARG A 43 -11.88 16.76 -2.92
C ARG A 43 -11.60 15.26 -3.03
N GLY A 44 -11.86 14.51 -1.95
CA GLY A 44 -11.72 13.05 -1.95
C GLY A 44 -12.74 12.30 -2.83
N ARG A 45 -13.91 12.90 -3.10
CA ARG A 45 -14.90 12.34 -4.03
C ARG A 45 -14.57 12.63 -5.50
N ALA A 46 -14.10 13.85 -5.80
CA ALA A 46 -13.68 14.23 -7.14
C ALA A 46 -12.51 13.36 -7.66
N GLY A 47 -11.63 12.87 -6.78
CA GLY A 47 -10.58 11.91 -7.15
C GLY A 47 -11.04 10.44 -7.22
N LYS A 48 -12.21 10.09 -6.67
CA LYS A 48 -12.75 8.72 -6.67
C LYS A 48 -13.78 8.47 -7.78
N GLU A 49 -14.37 9.52 -8.34
CA GLU A 49 -15.33 9.44 -9.45
C GLU A 49 -14.70 8.98 -10.78
N GLN A 50 -13.36 8.93 -10.89
CA GLN A 50 -12.67 8.33 -12.04
C GLN A 50 -12.29 6.86 -11.86
N GLY A 51 -12.58 6.19 -10.73
CA GLY A 51 -12.09 4.81 -10.60
C GLY A 51 -12.59 3.90 -9.50
N LYS A 52 -13.57 4.25 -8.66
CA LYS A 52 -14.14 3.26 -7.72
C LYS A 52 -15.65 3.33 -7.65
N GLU A 53 -16.28 2.40 -8.36
CA GLU A 53 -17.62 1.91 -8.03
C GLU A 53 -17.68 1.64 -6.52
N ARG A 54 -18.76 2.09 -5.87
CA ARG A 54 -18.99 1.90 -4.44
C ARG A 54 -19.37 0.44 -4.17
N SER A 55 -18.41 -0.44 -4.36
CA SER A 55 -18.45 -1.80 -3.87
C SER A 55 -18.28 -1.73 -2.34
N GLY A 56 -19.21 -2.34 -1.59
CA GLY A 56 -19.09 -2.53 -0.13
C GLY A 56 -17.96 -3.47 0.27
N PHE A 57 -17.18 -3.92 -0.72
CA PHE A 57 -16.01 -4.76 -0.54
C PHE A 57 -14.76 -3.90 -0.53
N VAL A 58 -13.93 -4.12 0.49
CA VAL A 58 -12.58 -3.60 0.55
C VAL A 58 -11.71 -4.49 -0.33
N GLU A 59 -11.12 -3.92 -1.37
CA GLU A 59 -10.09 -4.56 -2.17
C GLU A 59 -8.85 -4.77 -1.29
N ILE A 60 -8.65 -6.01 -0.84
CA ILE A 60 -7.43 -6.42 -0.14
C ILE A 60 -6.38 -6.64 -1.22
N ASN A 61 -5.52 -5.63 -1.40
CA ASN A 61 -4.27 -5.85 -2.12
C ASN A 61 -3.37 -6.65 -1.20
N ILE A 62 -3.36 -7.97 -1.39
CA ILE A 62 -2.29 -8.81 -0.90
C ILE A 62 -1.08 -8.33 -1.67
N ASN A 63 -0.31 -7.41 -1.07
CA ASN A 63 1.09 -7.32 -1.40
C ASN A 63 1.59 -8.74 -1.15
N GLN A 64 1.77 -9.50 -2.22
CA GLN A 64 2.70 -10.60 -2.21
C GLN A 64 4.03 -9.92 -1.88
N SER A 65 4.30 -9.73 -0.58
CA SER A 65 5.66 -9.77 -0.13
C SER A 65 6.13 -11.08 -0.70
N SER A 66 7.00 -11.01 -1.70
CA SER A 66 7.89 -12.08 -2.04
C SER A 66 8.77 -12.29 -0.81
N GLU A 67 8.16 -12.76 0.29
CA GLU A 67 8.85 -13.42 1.35
C GLU A 67 9.33 -14.69 0.70
N TYR A 68 10.55 -14.59 0.15
CA TYR A 68 11.28 -15.69 -0.42
C TYR A 68 11.17 -16.86 0.55
N CYS A 69 10.33 -17.84 0.19
CA CYS A 69 10.13 -19.02 1.01
C CYS A 69 11.45 -19.78 0.96
N ALA A 70 12.20 -19.74 2.04
CA ALA A 70 13.45 -20.46 2.14
C ALA A 70 13.15 -21.96 2.17
N VAL A 71 13.38 -22.66 1.07
CA VAL A 71 13.21 -24.12 1.01
C VAL A 71 14.42 -24.75 1.68
N ARG A 72 14.18 -25.55 2.71
CA ARG A 72 15.21 -26.37 3.35
C ARG A 72 15.04 -27.82 2.94
N VAL A 73 16.12 -28.42 2.44
CA VAL A 73 16.17 -29.83 2.04
C VAL A 73 17.24 -30.51 2.86
N GLN A 74 16.85 -31.57 3.56
CA GLN A 74 17.77 -32.38 4.36
C GLN A 74 17.95 -33.74 3.69
N LEU A 75 19.19 -34.05 3.30
CA LEU A 75 19.54 -35.32 2.67
C LEU A 75 19.92 -36.37 3.72
N ARG A 76 19.81 -37.65 3.36
CA ARG A 76 20.19 -38.79 4.22
C ARG A 76 21.67 -38.77 4.62
N SER A 77 22.51 -38.13 3.82
CA SER A 77 23.93 -37.90 4.10
C SER A 77 24.20 -36.88 5.21
N GLY A 78 23.16 -36.20 5.72
CA GLY A 78 23.28 -35.14 6.73
C GLY A 78 23.54 -33.75 6.14
N ILE A 79 23.57 -33.62 4.81
CA ILE A 79 23.74 -32.33 4.13
C ILE A 79 22.41 -31.56 4.14
N GLU A 80 22.46 -30.30 4.57
CA GLU A 80 21.32 -29.36 4.54
C GLU A 80 21.52 -28.34 3.41
N ILE A 81 20.54 -28.25 2.51
CA ILE A 81 20.51 -27.27 1.43
C ILE A 81 19.43 -26.25 1.75
N VAL A 82 19.82 -24.98 1.90
CA VAL A 82 18.90 -23.87 2.13
C VAL A 82 18.85 -23.00 0.87
N CYS A 83 17.71 -22.97 0.19
CA CYS A 83 17.52 -22.16 -1.01
C CYS A 83 16.62 -20.97 -0.71
N GLN A 84 17.13 -19.77 -0.93
CA GLN A 84 16.34 -18.53 -0.90
C GLN A 84 16.12 -18.05 -2.34
N GLY A 85 14.88 -18.10 -2.83
CA GLY A 85 14.53 -17.55 -4.14
C GLY A 85 13.31 -18.22 -4.81
N ASP A 86 12.73 -17.51 -5.78
CA ASP A 86 11.45 -17.84 -6.45
C ASP A 86 11.48 -19.08 -7.37
N ASN A 87 12.64 -19.72 -7.53
CA ASN A 87 12.82 -20.75 -8.56
C ASN A 87 12.89 -22.17 -7.97
N ILE A 88 11.83 -22.54 -7.24
CA ILE A 88 11.61 -23.88 -6.66
C ILE A 88 11.76 -24.97 -7.73
N SER A 89 11.38 -24.68 -8.98
CA SER A 89 11.52 -25.59 -10.11
C SER A 89 12.98 -25.98 -10.39
N LYS A 90 13.93 -25.03 -10.29
CA LYS A 90 15.37 -25.33 -10.42
C LYS A 90 15.89 -26.14 -9.25
N VAL A 91 15.42 -25.87 -8.03
CA VAL A 91 15.80 -26.63 -6.84
C VAL A 91 15.33 -28.09 -6.97
N ALA A 92 14.08 -28.31 -7.38
CA ALA A 92 13.54 -29.64 -7.62
C ALA A 92 14.30 -30.41 -8.72
N GLN A 93 14.73 -29.71 -9.78
CA GLN A 93 15.54 -30.31 -10.83
C GLN A 93 16.92 -30.74 -10.31
N LEU A 94 17.61 -29.87 -9.56
CA LEU A 94 18.92 -30.19 -8.97
C LEU A 94 18.85 -31.36 -7.99
N LEU A 95 17.77 -31.45 -7.20
CA LEU A 95 17.56 -32.60 -6.30
C LEU A 95 17.39 -33.91 -7.07
N LYS A 96 16.66 -33.91 -8.19
CA LYS A 96 16.52 -35.09 -9.04
C LYS A 96 17.83 -35.49 -9.70
N GLU A 97 18.62 -34.53 -10.15
CA GLU A 97 19.93 -34.80 -10.74
C GLU A 97 20.90 -35.39 -9.69
N LEU A 98 20.90 -34.87 -8.46
CA LEU A 98 21.69 -35.42 -7.37
C LEU A 98 21.24 -36.82 -6.97
N ASP A 99 19.93 -37.07 -6.85
CA ASP A 99 19.41 -38.41 -6.52
C ASP A 99 19.79 -39.44 -7.60
N ASN A 100 19.71 -39.07 -8.88
CA ASN A 100 20.11 -39.95 -9.99
C ASN A 100 21.62 -40.21 -10.08
N GLN A 101 22.47 -39.30 -9.57
CA GLN A 101 23.93 -39.44 -9.65
C GLN A 101 24.51 -40.24 -8.46
N TYR A 102 23.78 -40.31 -7.34
CA TYR A 102 24.21 -40.98 -6.11
C TYR A 102 23.30 -42.17 -5.69
N ALA A 103 22.31 -42.53 -6.50
CA ALA A 103 21.55 -43.79 -6.41
C ALA A 103 22.23 -44.92 -7.20
#